data_AF-A0A1Y2IMX7-F1
#
_entry.id   AF-A0A1Y2IMX7-F1
#
_cell.length_a   1.000
_cell.length_b   1.000
_cell.length_c   1.000
_cell.angle_alpha   90.00
_cell.angle_beta   90.00
_cell.angle_gamma   90.00
#
_symmetry.space_group_name_H-M   'P 1'
#
loop_
_entity.id
_entity.type
_entity.pdbx_description
1 polymer ?
#
loop_
_entity_poly.entity_id
_entity_poly.type
_entity_poly.pdbx_seq_one_letter_code
_entity_poly.pdbx_strand_id
1 'polypeptide(L)'
;MRRNSRKNTLFVTRQEVLTKKGWNQHLGLFARLKAEYMSGDETDRDEEGKKIHPPSYTIAEAEWQSRKFKGLMRKLEDWHNEEWRNPTIDGDYKGGNGPRLRHRSGKIVSVPAPRGLWRNCYSKKWKAKLKPHQVQALEMIDDDYDFTLPSVHGSIDDGEESMESD
;
A
#
# COMPACT_ATOMS: atom_id res chain seq x y z
N MET A 1 21.22 6.12 -10.93
CA MET A 1 19.76 6.30 -10.92
C MET A 1 19.09 5.02 -10.37
N ARG A 2 18.80 4.96 -9.06
CA ARG A 2 18.32 3.72 -8.36
C ARG A 2 17.17 3.98 -7.36
N ARG A 3 16.43 5.10 -7.50
CA ARG A 3 15.40 5.51 -6.53
C ARG A 3 14.08 4.72 -6.60
N ASN A 4 13.78 4.04 -7.72
CA ASN A 4 12.46 3.40 -7.92
C ASN A 4 12.43 1.87 -7.77
N SER A 5 13.57 1.21 -7.55
CA SER A 5 13.61 -0.27 -7.51
C SER A 5 12.74 -0.86 -6.39
N ARG A 6 12.73 -0.26 -5.19
CA ARG A 6 11.92 -0.76 -4.06
C ARG A 6 10.42 -0.59 -4.28
N LYS A 7 10.04 0.60 -4.76
CA LYS A 7 8.68 0.92 -5.15
C LYS A 7 8.18 -0.02 -6.25
N ASN A 8 9.05 -0.38 -7.19
CA ASN A 8 8.75 -1.37 -8.22
C ASN A 8 8.55 -2.76 -7.63
N THR A 9 9.43 -3.21 -6.73
CA THR A 9 9.23 -4.48 -6.02
C THR A 9 7.87 -4.52 -5.33
N LEU A 10 7.51 -3.49 -4.56
CA LEU A 10 6.20 -3.44 -3.89
C LEU A 10 5.04 -3.50 -4.89
N PHE A 11 5.14 -2.78 -6.00
CA PHE A 11 4.11 -2.80 -7.04
C PHE A 11 3.94 -4.21 -7.64
N VAL A 12 5.05 -4.82 -8.07
CA VAL A 12 5.06 -6.16 -8.69
C VAL A 12 4.55 -7.21 -7.70
N THR A 13 5.07 -7.22 -6.47
CA THR A 13 4.67 -8.19 -5.44
C THR A 13 3.18 -8.11 -5.13
N ARG A 14 2.61 -6.90 -5.02
CA ARG A 14 1.17 -6.74 -4.80
C ARG A 14 0.36 -7.21 -6.01
N GLN A 15 0.81 -6.92 -7.23
CA GLN A 15 0.16 -7.40 -8.46
C GLN A 15 0.23 -8.94 -8.60
N GLU A 16 1.33 -9.56 -8.19
CA GLU A 16 1.47 -11.02 -8.14
C GLU A 16 0.46 -11.66 -7.20
N VAL A 17 0.26 -11.10 -5.99
CA VAL A 17 -0.77 -11.56 -5.06
C VAL A 17 -2.15 -11.50 -5.71
N LEU A 18 -2.50 -10.36 -6.32
CA LEU A 18 -3.79 -10.21 -7.00
C LEU A 18 -4.00 -11.26 -8.09
N THR A 19 -2.97 -11.52 -8.89
CA THR A 19 -3.00 -12.48 -9.99
C THR A 19 -3.18 -13.90 -9.47
N LYS A 20 -2.38 -14.32 -8.47
CA LYS A 20 -2.46 -15.65 -7.88
C LYS A 20 -3.80 -15.93 -7.20
N LYS A 21 -4.39 -14.92 -6.56
CA LYS A 21 -5.69 -15.05 -5.88
C LYS A 21 -6.89 -14.86 -6.82
N GLY A 22 -6.68 -14.51 -8.09
CA GLY A 22 -7.75 -14.29 -9.07
C GLY A 22 -8.60 -13.05 -8.78
N TRP A 23 -8.08 -12.06 -8.05
CA TRP A 23 -8.83 -10.86 -7.68
C TRP A 23 -8.80 -9.79 -8.78
N ASN A 24 -9.38 -10.14 -9.92
CA ASN A 24 -9.29 -9.37 -11.17
C ASN A 24 -9.82 -7.93 -11.07
N GLN A 25 -10.80 -7.67 -10.20
CA GLN A 25 -11.29 -6.30 -9.96
C GLN A 25 -10.15 -5.35 -9.55
N HIS A 26 -9.24 -5.84 -8.70
CA HIS A 26 -8.08 -5.09 -8.20
C HIS A 26 -6.97 -4.94 -9.24
N LEU A 27 -6.92 -5.82 -10.25
CA LEU A 27 -6.03 -5.61 -11.40
C LEU A 27 -6.45 -4.39 -12.22
N GLY A 28 -7.75 -4.09 -12.31
CA GLY A 28 -8.26 -2.87 -12.93
C GLY A 28 -7.77 -1.59 -12.23
N LEU A 29 -7.69 -1.61 -10.90
CA LEU A 29 -7.05 -0.54 -10.12
C LEU A 29 -5.55 -0.44 -10.40
N PHE A 30 -4.84 -1.58 -10.44
CA PHE A 30 -3.40 -1.61 -10.67
C PHE A 30 -3.01 -1.19 -12.10
N ALA A 31 -3.86 -1.40 -13.09
CA ALA A 31 -3.66 -0.90 -14.45
C ALA A 31 -3.59 0.63 -14.54
N ARG A 32 -4.13 1.34 -13.54
CA ARG A 32 -4.09 2.81 -13.43
C ARG A 32 -2.98 3.31 -12.50
N LEU A 33 -2.26 2.40 -11.86
CA LEU A 33 -1.18 2.71 -10.94
C LEU A 33 0.18 2.46 -11.59
N LYS A 34 1.22 3.02 -10.98
CA LYS A 34 2.63 2.87 -11.33
C LYS A 34 3.42 2.69 -10.04
N ALA A 35 4.60 2.09 -10.16
CA ALA A 35 5.53 1.93 -9.05
C ALA A 35 5.77 3.24 -8.27
N GLU A 36 5.90 4.38 -8.96
CA GLU A 36 6.16 5.68 -8.31
C GLU A 36 5.11 6.09 -7.27
N TYR A 37 3.86 5.61 -7.42
CA TYR A 37 2.73 5.88 -6.53
C TYR A 37 2.70 4.98 -5.29
N MET A 38 3.59 3.98 -5.21
CA MET A 38 3.76 3.16 -4.02
C MET A 38 4.42 3.98 -2.90
N SER A 39 4.15 3.60 -1.65
CA SER A 39 4.80 4.22 -0.49
C SER A 39 6.33 4.11 -0.58
N GLY A 40 7.01 5.13 -0.08
CA GLY A 40 8.46 5.10 0.03
C GLY A 40 8.92 4.32 1.25
N ASP A 41 10.10 3.72 1.16
CA ASP A 41 10.78 3.11 2.29
C ASP A 41 12.05 3.90 2.58
N GLU A 42 12.18 4.39 3.81
CA GLU A 42 13.44 4.88 4.35
C GLU A 42 14.08 3.76 5.18
N THR A 43 15.39 3.54 4.99
CA THR A 43 16.11 2.51 5.74
C THR A 43 16.40 3.06 7.12
N ASP A 44 15.96 2.35 8.16
CA ASP A 44 16.28 2.74 9.52
C ASP A 44 17.79 2.55 9.74
N ARG A 45 18.37 3.50 10.49
CA ARG A 45 19.77 3.48 10.88
C ARG A 45 19.84 3.62 12.39
N ASP A 46 20.84 3.00 12.99
CA ASP A 46 21.14 3.20 14.41
C ASP A 46 21.70 4.61 14.67
N GLU A 47 21.98 4.91 15.94
CA GLU A 47 22.51 6.20 16.40
C GLU A 47 23.86 6.55 15.75
N GLU A 48 24.59 5.54 15.27
CA GLU A 48 25.89 5.66 14.59
C GLU A 48 25.74 5.72 13.06
N GLY A 49 24.51 5.70 12.55
CA GLY A 49 24.21 5.74 11.12
C GLY A 49 24.39 4.41 10.38
N LYS A 50 24.64 3.29 11.07
CA LYS A 50 24.73 1.95 10.47
C LYS A 50 23.36 1.35 10.25
N LYS A 51 23.28 0.37 9.34
CA LYS A 51 22.02 -0.32 9.03
C LYS A 51 21.69 -1.28 10.18
N ILE A 52 20.45 -1.21 10.66
CA ILE A 52 19.93 -2.16 11.64
C ILE A 52 19.72 -3.53 10.96
N HIS A 53 20.05 -4.61 11.66
CA HIS A 53 19.85 -5.99 11.20
C HIS A 53 18.89 -6.72 12.17
N PRO A 54 17.78 -7.32 11.68
CA PRO A 54 17.34 -7.36 10.27
C PRO A 54 16.95 -5.97 9.74
N PRO A 55 17.11 -5.70 8.43
CA PRO A 55 16.77 -4.39 7.86
C PRO A 55 15.30 -4.04 8.09
N SER A 56 15.08 -3.03 8.93
CA SER A 56 13.78 -2.41 9.13
C SER A 56 13.65 -1.16 8.26
N TYR A 57 12.42 -0.90 7.83
CA TYR A 57 12.13 0.25 6.98
C TYR A 57 10.96 1.03 7.54
N THR A 58 11.16 2.34 7.60
CA THR A 58 10.10 3.28 7.91
C THR A 58 9.27 3.58 6.66
N ILE A 59 7.96 3.35 6.76
CA ILE A 59 7.01 3.68 5.68
C ILE A 59 6.78 5.19 5.64
N ALA A 60 7.12 5.80 4.51
CA ALA A 60 6.70 7.16 4.16
C ALA A 60 5.40 7.10 3.37
N GLU A 61 4.29 7.49 4.00
CA GLU A 61 2.97 7.44 3.40
C GLU A 61 2.72 8.63 2.48
N ALA A 62 2.17 8.36 1.30
CA ALA A 62 1.77 9.43 0.40
C ALA A 62 0.55 10.17 0.98
N GLU A 63 0.64 11.50 1.02
CA GLU A 63 -0.42 12.36 1.56
C GLU A 63 -1.76 12.19 0.83
N TRP A 64 -1.70 11.97 -0.50
CA TRP A 64 -2.88 11.83 -1.34
C TRP A 64 -3.67 10.55 -1.08
N GLN A 65 -3.07 9.50 -0.52
CA GLN A 65 -3.73 8.20 -0.40
C GLN A 65 -4.79 8.20 0.71
N SER A 66 -5.99 7.73 0.39
CA SER A 66 -7.04 7.51 1.38
C SER A 66 -6.69 6.39 2.37
N ARG A 67 -7.31 6.39 3.56
CA ARG A 67 -7.14 5.31 4.55
C ARG A 67 -7.53 3.95 3.97
N LYS A 68 -8.61 3.88 3.18
CA LYS A 68 -9.09 2.64 2.55
C LYS A 68 -8.09 2.11 1.52
N PHE A 69 -7.55 3.00 0.66
CA PHE A 69 -6.50 2.64 -0.29
C PHE A 69 -5.24 2.10 0.41
N LYS A 70 -4.78 2.78 1.47
CA LYS A 70 -3.65 2.30 2.29
C LYS A 70 -3.96 0.94 2.91
N GLY A 71 -5.19 0.72 3.38
CA GLY A 71 -5.67 -0.56 3.91
C GLY A 71 -5.55 -1.69 2.89
N LEU A 72 -6.04 -1.47 1.67
CA LEU A 72 -5.91 -2.45 0.57
C LEU A 72 -4.45 -2.80 0.30
N MET A 73 -3.58 -1.80 0.14
CA MET A 73 -2.15 -2.02 -0.14
C MET A 73 -1.44 -2.81 0.95
N ARG A 74 -1.84 -2.63 2.22
CA ARG A 74 -1.31 -3.37 3.37
C ARG A 74 -1.82 -4.79 3.40
N LYS A 75 -3.12 -5.02 3.19
CA LYS A 75 -3.68 -6.38 3.10
C LYS A 75 -2.97 -7.22 2.03
N LEU A 76 -2.62 -6.62 0.89
CA LEU A 76 -1.85 -7.31 -0.15
C LEU A 76 -0.43 -7.68 0.30
N GLU A 77 0.21 -6.85 1.13
CA GLU A 77 1.48 -7.19 1.75
C GLU A 77 1.34 -8.29 2.80
N ASP A 78 0.28 -8.27 3.61
CA ASP A 78 0.00 -9.31 4.59
C ASP A 78 -0.18 -10.67 3.90
N TRP A 79 -0.94 -10.72 2.80
CA TRP A 79 -1.08 -11.91 1.97
C TRP A 79 0.26 -12.39 1.39
N HIS A 80 1.10 -11.48 0.90
CA HIS A 80 2.43 -11.84 0.41
C HIS A 80 3.33 -12.42 1.52
N ASN A 81 3.31 -11.79 2.69
CA ASN A 81 4.11 -12.20 3.84
C ASN A 81 3.67 -13.57 4.36
N GLU A 82 2.36 -13.83 4.40
CA GLU A 82 1.80 -15.12 4.79
C GLU A 82 2.22 -16.22 3.82
N GLU A 83 2.08 -16.01 2.50
CA GLU A 83 2.54 -16.96 1.49
C GLU A 83 4.03 -17.25 1.58
N TRP A 84 4.85 -16.25 1.94
CA TRP A 84 6.27 -16.46 2.15
C TRP A 84 6.58 -17.26 3.42
N ARG A 85 5.86 -17.01 4.52
CA ARG A 85 6.05 -17.71 5.80
C ARG A 85 5.57 -19.15 5.73
N ASN A 86 4.48 -19.39 5.01
CA ASN A 86 3.80 -20.66 4.88
C ASN A 86 3.72 -21.07 3.40
N PRO A 87 4.86 -21.38 2.75
CA PRO A 87 4.83 -21.88 1.38
C PRO A 87 4.07 -23.21 1.37
N THR A 88 3.12 -23.35 0.45
CA THR A 88 2.39 -24.61 0.23
C THR A 88 3.36 -25.72 -0.19
N ILE A 89 2.98 -26.99 -0.02
CA ILE A 89 3.80 -28.17 -0.37
C ILE A 89 4.32 -28.11 -1.82
N ASP A 90 3.53 -27.53 -2.74
CA ASP A 90 3.88 -27.35 -4.15
C ASP A 90 4.63 -26.02 -4.45
N GLY A 91 4.79 -25.17 -3.44
CA GLY A 91 5.49 -23.91 -3.56
C GLY A 91 6.95 -24.08 -3.19
N ASP A 92 7.86 -23.80 -4.13
CA ASP A 92 9.29 -23.75 -3.84
C ASP A 92 9.52 -22.87 -2.59
N TYR A 93 10.01 -23.49 -1.51
CA TYR A 93 10.57 -22.74 -0.39
C TYR A 93 11.69 -21.88 -0.96
N LYS A 94 11.41 -20.59 -1.16
CA LYS A 94 12.39 -19.65 -1.71
C LYS A 94 13.41 -19.36 -0.62
N GLY A 95 14.42 -20.22 -0.51
CA GLY A 95 15.61 -19.95 0.29
C GLY A 95 16.12 -18.54 -0.01
N GLY A 96 16.32 -17.74 1.03
CA GLY A 96 16.69 -16.33 0.91
C GLY A 96 16.23 -15.49 2.10
N ASN A 97 16.54 -14.20 2.06
CA ASN A 97 16.06 -13.26 3.07
C ASN A 97 14.55 -13.08 2.93
N GLY A 98 13.83 -13.19 4.05
CA GLY A 98 12.39 -12.99 4.07
C GLY A 98 11.95 -11.56 3.75
N PRO A 99 10.63 -11.36 3.60
CA PRO A 99 10.04 -10.05 3.39
C PRO A 99 10.56 -9.07 4.42
N ARG A 100 10.84 -7.86 3.94
CA ARG A 100 11.39 -6.79 4.78
C ARG A 100 10.38 -6.40 5.84
N LEU A 101 10.85 -6.21 7.07
CA LEU A 101 10.04 -5.63 8.13
C LEU A 101 9.84 -4.14 7.85
N ARG A 102 8.58 -3.72 7.77
CA ARG A 102 8.20 -2.33 7.48
C ARG A 102 7.34 -1.82 8.63
N HIS A 103 7.77 -0.73 9.27
CA HIS A 103 7.07 -0.15 10.40
C HIS A 103 6.48 1.22 10.05
N ARG A 104 5.38 1.55 10.72
CA ARG A 104 4.69 2.83 10.55
C ARG A 104 5.36 3.86 11.45
N SER A 105 5.82 4.96 10.88
CA SER A 105 6.34 6.11 11.64
C SER A 105 5.36 7.28 11.71
N GLY A 106 4.25 7.22 10.97
CA GLY A 106 3.37 8.37 10.75
C GLY A 106 3.94 9.41 9.78
N LYS A 107 5.12 9.17 9.21
CA LYS A 107 5.72 10.07 8.22
C LYS A 107 4.84 10.17 6.98
N ILE A 108 4.45 11.39 6.66
CA ILE A 108 3.67 11.73 5.46
C ILE A 108 4.58 12.47 4.48
N VAL A 109 4.54 12.08 3.22
CA VAL A 109 5.30 12.72 2.15
C VAL A 109 4.37 13.23 1.06
N SER A 110 4.67 14.44 0.58
CA SER A 110 4.02 15.00 -0.60
C SER A 110 4.66 14.39 -1.84
N VAL A 111 3.88 13.57 -2.55
CA VAL A 111 4.27 12.92 -3.81
C VAL A 111 3.15 13.11 -4.82
N PRO A 112 3.45 13.10 -6.13
CA PRO A 112 2.43 13.21 -7.16
C PRO A 112 1.34 12.15 -7.00
N ALA A 113 0.09 12.59 -7.09
CA ALA A 113 -1.06 11.71 -7.07
C ALA A 113 -1.31 11.14 -8.48
N PRO A 114 -1.76 9.88 -8.60
CA PRO A 114 -2.19 9.31 -9.86
C PRO A 114 -3.39 10.06 -10.41
N ARG A 115 -3.51 10.13 -11.74
CA ARG A 115 -4.73 10.57 -12.42
C ARG A 115 -5.63 9.37 -12.69
N GLY A 116 -6.93 9.60 -12.86
CA GLY A 116 -7.85 8.58 -13.35
C GLY A 116 -8.22 7.49 -12.34
N LEU A 117 -8.03 7.72 -11.04
CA LEU A 117 -8.53 6.81 -10.00
C LEU A 117 -9.94 7.22 -9.53
N TRP A 118 -10.62 6.29 -8.86
CA TRP A 118 -11.89 6.53 -8.16
C TRP A 118 -11.76 7.58 -7.06
N ARG A 119 -12.83 8.33 -6.83
CA ARG A 119 -12.83 9.48 -5.90
C ARG A 119 -12.41 9.10 -4.48
N ASN A 120 -12.72 7.88 -4.03
CA ASN A 120 -12.40 7.36 -2.71
C ASN A 120 -10.99 6.76 -2.57
N CYS A 121 -10.19 6.71 -3.65
CA CYS A 121 -8.75 6.44 -3.55
C CYS A 121 -7.97 7.62 -2.94
N TYR A 122 -8.52 8.83 -3.04
CA TYR A 122 -7.87 10.05 -2.57
C TYR A 122 -8.31 10.44 -1.16
N SER A 123 -7.38 10.92 -0.34
CA SER A 123 -7.64 11.44 1.00
C SER A 123 -8.51 12.70 0.93
N LYS A 124 -9.64 12.71 1.64
CA LYS A 124 -10.52 13.89 1.76
C LYS A 124 -9.77 15.11 2.29
N LYS A 125 -8.94 14.91 3.33
CA LYS A 125 -8.10 15.97 3.94
C LYS A 125 -7.10 16.55 2.95
N TRP A 126 -6.51 15.71 2.11
CA TRP A 126 -5.57 16.17 1.08
C TRP A 126 -6.29 16.88 -0.07
N LYS A 127 -7.41 16.32 -0.56
CA LYS A 127 -8.24 16.95 -1.60
C LYS A 127 -8.71 18.35 -1.20
N ALA A 128 -9.05 18.56 0.06
CA ALA A 128 -9.45 19.88 0.58
C ALA A 128 -8.36 20.96 0.46
N LYS A 129 -7.08 20.56 0.30
CA LYS A 129 -5.95 21.49 0.10
C LYS A 129 -5.77 21.90 -1.37
N LEU A 130 -6.42 21.21 -2.30
CA LEU A 130 -6.24 21.42 -3.73
C LEU A 130 -7.14 22.54 -4.24
N LYS A 131 -6.60 23.34 -5.17
CA LYS A 131 -7.39 24.31 -5.94
C LYS A 131 -8.33 23.57 -6.92
N PRO A 132 -9.46 24.17 -7.33
CA PRO A 132 -10.43 23.52 -8.23
C PRO A 132 -9.80 22.94 -9.51
N HIS A 133 -8.89 23.66 -10.16
CA HIS A 133 -8.20 23.18 -11.36
C HIS A 133 -7.27 21.99 -11.09
N GLN A 134 -6.69 21.89 -9.89
CA GLN A 134 -5.86 20.75 -9.50
C GLN A 134 -6.72 19.52 -9.25
N VAL A 135 -7.91 19.69 -8.67
CA VAL A 135 -8.90 18.63 -8.50
C VAL A 135 -9.39 18.12 -9.86
N GLN A 136 -9.68 19.02 -10.80
CA GLN A 136 -10.08 18.66 -12.16
C GLN A 136 -8.98 17.88 -12.89
N ALA A 137 -7.71 18.29 -12.74
CA ALA A 137 -6.56 17.62 -13.34
C ALA A 137 -6.29 16.20 -12.80
N LEU A 138 -6.97 15.78 -11.72
CA LEU A 138 -6.93 14.39 -11.26
C LEU A 138 -7.74 13.47 -12.16
N GLU A 139 -8.68 14.00 -12.96
CA GLU A 139 -9.54 13.21 -13.86
C GLU A 139 -10.19 12.03 -13.11
N MET A 140 -10.67 12.30 -11.89
CA MET A 140 -11.19 11.25 -11.02
C MET A 140 -12.40 10.58 -11.65
N ILE A 141 -12.49 9.26 -11.50
CA ILE A 141 -13.73 8.53 -11.76
C ILE A 141 -14.69 8.90 -10.64
N ASP A 142 -15.86 9.43 -11.01
CA ASP A 142 -16.92 9.78 -10.06
C ASP A 142 -17.71 8.54 -9.60
N ASP A 143 -16.99 7.61 -9.01
CA ASP A 143 -17.52 6.40 -8.40
C ASP A 143 -16.62 5.98 -7.23
N ASP A 144 -17.13 5.13 -6.35
CA ASP A 144 -16.41 4.58 -5.22
C ASP A 144 -15.86 3.19 -5.54
N TYR A 145 -14.53 3.07 -5.48
CA TYR A 145 -13.86 1.80 -5.61
C TYR A 145 -14.15 0.89 -4.40
N ASP A 146 -14.43 -0.39 -4.67
CA ASP A 146 -14.54 -1.40 -3.62
C ASP A 146 -13.15 -1.90 -3.19
N PHE A 147 -12.76 -1.62 -1.95
CA PHE A 147 -11.47 -2.04 -1.37
C PHE A 147 -11.53 -3.38 -0.64
N THR A 148 -12.63 -4.13 -0.74
CA THR A 148 -12.78 -5.40 -0.03
C THR A 148 -11.76 -6.44 -0.49
N LEU A 149 -11.21 -7.14 0.49
CA LEU A 149 -10.34 -8.31 0.33
C LEU A 149 -10.60 -9.26 1.51
N PRO A 150 -10.57 -10.58 1.28
CA PRO A 150 -10.54 -11.56 2.37
C PRO A 150 -9.38 -11.25 3.34
N SER A 151 -9.64 -11.40 4.64
CA SER A 151 -8.57 -11.36 5.65
C SER A 151 -7.68 -12.59 5.49
N VAL A 152 -6.38 -12.39 5.70
CA VAL A 152 -5.38 -13.48 5.68
C VAL A 152 -5.68 -14.53 6.76
N HIS A 153 -6.19 -14.10 7.92
CA HIS A 153 -6.41 -14.95 9.10
C HIS A 153 -7.86 -15.41 9.28
N GLY A 154 -8.69 -15.31 8.24
CA GLY A 154 -10.14 -15.35 8.44
C GLY A 154 -10.60 -14.09 9.17
N SER A 155 -11.87 -13.76 9.04
CA SER A 155 -12.50 -12.55 9.57
C SER A 155 -12.34 -12.41 11.10
N ILE A 156 -11.60 -11.38 11.54
CA ILE A 156 -12.02 -10.63 12.74
C ILE A 156 -12.56 -9.31 12.20
N ASP A 157 -13.87 -9.22 12.26
CA ASP A 157 -14.65 -8.01 12.03
C ASP A 157 -14.31 -7.03 13.16
N ASP A 158 -13.40 -6.09 12.91
CA ASP A 158 -13.23 -4.94 13.81
C ASP A 158 -14.41 -4.00 13.58
N GLY A 159 -15.52 -4.37 14.21
CA GLY A 159 -16.71 -3.57 14.34
C GLY A 159 -16.37 -2.16 14.78
N GLU A 160 -16.99 -1.22 14.08
CA GLU A 160 -17.23 0.15 14.49
C GLU A 160 -17.66 0.20 15.96
N GLU A 161 -16.82 0.73 16.86
CA GLU A 161 -17.32 1.29 18.12
C GLU A 161 -17.15 2.81 18.05
N SER A 162 -18.30 3.43 17.79
CA SER A 162 -18.60 4.83 17.98
C SER A 162 -18.16 5.32 19.36
N MET A 163 -17.33 6.35 19.39
CA MET A 163 -17.26 7.29 20.51
C MET A 163 -17.37 8.71 19.96
N GLU A 164 -18.60 9.09 19.64
CA GLU A 164 -19.09 10.42 20.00
C GLU A 164 -19.38 10.37 21.50
N SER A 165 -18.84 11.33 22.25
CA SER A 165 -19.29 11.67 23.59
C SER A 165 -19.14 13.18 23.72
N ASP A 166 -20.23 13.78 24.19
CA ASP A 166 -20.58 15.22 24.21
C ASP A 166 -19.47 16.19 24.67
#